data_AF-A0A3N5ESZ5-F1
#
_entry.id   AF-A0A3N5ESZ5-F1
#
_cell.length_a   1.000
_cell.length_b   1.000
_cell.length_c   1.000
_cell.angle_alpha   90.00
_cell.angle_beta   90.00
_cell.angle_gamma   90.00
#
_symmetry.space_group_name_H-M   'P 1'
#
loop_
_entity.id
_entity.type
_entity.pdbx_description
1 polymer ?
#
loop_
_entity_poly.entity_id
_entity_poly.type
_entity_poly.pdbx_seq_one_letter_code
_entity_poly.pdbx_strand_id
1 'polypeptide(L)'
;MTSVERVFPDRLSIKFEYRRPHAAIRRENGYVIVDSDAVRLPGVYSTPPACERTVLITGVPSLPPEPGKPWQDESLRAAVAMADFIPGSTLLTRLGVKEVDVTNFGGRMDPRKSEMSLTTSGGCVVAWGRTSQTSKFGDLSTEEKLENLREVLAVYPDLNGLKRVTLYFRGSRAVEPVDNYVHTPAPVPPRPRVR
;
A
#
# COMPACT_ATOMS: atom_id res chain seq x y z
N MET A 1 22.66 4.38 16.66
CA MET A 1 23.57 4.72 17.77
C MET A 1 23.67 6.23 17.93
N THR A 2 23.31 6.76 19.09
CA THR A 2 23.57 8.16 19.43
C THR A 2 24.82 8.21 20.31
N SER A 3 25.87 8.93 19.92
CA SER A 3 27.06 9.12 20.75
C SER A 3 27.46 10.58 20.82
N VAL A 4 27.94 11.01 21.99
CA VAL A 4 28.46 12.35 22.22
C VAL A 4 29.89 12.17 22.75
N GLU A 5 30.87 12.68 22.03
CA GLU A 5 32.29 12.57 22.37
C GLU A 5 32.90 13.97 22.40
N ARG A 6 33.67 14.28 23.44
CA ARG A 6 34.46 15.50 23.49
C ARG A 6 35.75 15.28 22.69
N VAL A 7 36.01 16.15 21.72
CA VAL A 7 37.21 16.12 20.89
C VAL A 7 38.03 17.37 21.21
N PHE A 8 39.30 17.19 21.57
CA PHE A 8 40.16 18.31 21.97
C PHE A 8 40.94 18.91 20.79
N PRO A 9 41.26 20.21 20.85
CA PRO A 9 40.71 21.21 21.78
C PRO A 9 39.32 21.70 21.34
N ASP A 10 38.42 21.91 22.32
CA ASP A 10 37.13 22.62 22.24
C ASP A 10 36.10 22.16 21.20
N ARG A 11 35.98 20.85 20.94
CA ARG A 11 34.96 20.28 20.05
C ARG A 11 34.08 19.27 20.75
N LEU A 12 32.84 19.21 20.31
CA LEU A 12 31.88 18.16 20.66
C LEU A 12 31.52 17.44 19.36
N SER A 13 31.82 16.15 19.29
CA SER A 13 31.38 15.26 18.23
C SER A 13 30.07 14.64 18.67
N ILE A 14 28.99 14.90 17.94
CA ILE A 14 27.71 14.24 18.19
C ILE A 14 27.31 13.43 16.95
N LYS A 15 26.99 12.15 17.17
CA LYS A 15 26.40 11.26 16.18
C LYS A 15 24.95 11.04 16.54
N PHE A 16 24.06 11.24 15.56
CA PHE A 16 22.63 10.92 15.68
C PHE A 16 22.21 10.10 14.46
N GLU A 17 21.22 9.23 14.65
CA GLU A 17 20.52 8.54 13.56
C GLU A 17 19.10 9.10 13.46
N TYR A 18 18.77 9.60 12.27
CA TYR A 18 17.44 10.13 11.99
C TYR A 18 16.54 9.02 11.44
N ARG A 19 15.37 8.88 12.06
CA ARG A 19 14.27 8.10 11.48
C ARG A 19 13.75 8.85 10.25
N ARG A 20 13.47 8.10 9.17
CA ARG A 20 12.99 8.66 7.91
C ARG A 20 11.48 8.46 7.79
N PRO A 21 10.70 9.50 7.40
CA PRO A 21 9.31 9.33 7.05
C PRO A 21 9.14 8.23 6.00
N HIS A 22 8.21 7.31 6.26
CA HIS A 22 7.93 6.19 5.37
C HIS A 22 6.47 6.20 4.92
N ALA A 23 5.54 6.40 5.85
CA ALA A 23 4.11 6.47 5.54
C ALA A 23 3.40 7.57 6.33
N ALA A 24 2.33 8.11 5.74
CA ALA A 24 1.45 9.07 6.38
C ALA A 24 0.11 8.42 6.69
N ILE A 25 -0.31 8.43 7.95
CA ILE A 25 -1.57 7.87 8.39
C ILE A 25 -2.60 9.01 8.46
N ARG A 26 -3.69 8.88 7.69
CA ARG A 26 -4.83 9.81 7.76
C ARG A 26 -5.51 9.69 9.11
N ARG A 27 -5.79 10.84 9.73
CA ARG A 27 -6.62 11.02 10.92
C ARG A 27 -7.61 12.15 10.67
N GLU A 28 -8.62 12.25 11.53
CA GLU A 28 -9.62 13.32 11.46
C GLU A 28 -8.97 14.71 11.56
N ASN A 29 -7.92 14.84 12.38
CA ASN A 29 -7.21 16.09 12.64
C ASN A 29 -5.94 16.27 11.79
N GLY A 30 -5.77 15.51 10.71
CA GLY A 30 -4.63 15.63 9.80
C GLY A 30 -3.90 14.31 9.57
N TYR A 31 -2.57 14.36 9.56
CA TYR A 31 -1.72 13.23 9.23
C TYR A 31 -0.70 12.98 10.33
N VAL A 32 -0.56 11.71 10.71
CA VAL A 32 0.51 11.24 11.61
C VAL A 32 1.51 10.47 10.78
N ILE A 33 2.80 10.73 10.97
CA ILE A 33 3.85 10.11 10.15
C ILE A 33 4.49 8.96 10.93
N VAL A 34 4.80 7.88 10.24
CA VAL A 34 5.61 6.77 10.77
C VAL A 34 6.79 6.49 9.86
N ASP A 35 7.80 5.85 10.40
CA ASP A 35 8.88 5.23 9.62
C ASP A 35 8.57 3.76 9.26
N SER A 36 9.56 3.07 8.70
CA SER A 36 9.47 1.67 8.26
C SER A 36 9.23 0.69 9.42
N ASP A 37 9.56 1.06 10.66
CA ASP A 37 9.34 0.23 11.85
C ASP A 37 7.96 0.49 12.49
N ALA A 38 7.10 1.27 11.82
CA ALA A 38 5.84 1.78 12.36
C ALA A 38 6.03 2.59 13.65
N VAL A 39 7.17 3.27 13.83
CA VAL A 39 7.39 4.20 14.94
C VAL A 39 6.83 5.56 14.58
N ARG A 40 6.00 6.12 15.47
CA ARG A 40 5.41 7.45 15.27
C ARG A 40 6.49 8.52 15.27
N LEU A 41 6.56 9.32 14.22
CA LEU A 41 7.37 10.54 14.17
C LEU A 41 6.63 11.72 14.81
N PRO A 42 7.36 12.74 15.30
CA PRO A 42 6.76 13.92 15.91
C PRO A 42 5.80 14.68 15.00
N GLY A 43 4.83 15.35 15.62
CA GLY A 43 3.88 16.26 14.95
C GLY A 43 2.56 15.62 14.52
N VAL A 44 1.64 16.51 14.13
CA VAL A 44 0.43 16.21 13.36
C VAL A 44 0.40 17.24 12.25
N TYR A 45 0.25 16.78 11.01
CA TYR A 45 0.44 17.61 9.83
C TYR A 45 -0.90 17.86 9.14
N SER A 46 -1.13 19.06 8.62
CA SER A 46 -2.35 19.36 7.83
C SER A 46 -2.33 18.70 6.45
N THR A 47 -1.13 18.47 5.91
CA THR A 47 -0.88 17.71 4.67
C THR A 47 0.26 16.72 4.90
N PRO A 48 0.30 15.57 4.22
CA PRO A 48 1.47 14.69 4.27
C PRO A 48 2.72 15.47 3.87
N PRO A 49 3.82 15.41 4.61
CA PRO A 49 5.07 16.03 4.21
C PRO A 49 5.51 15.46 2.86
N ALA A 50 6.00 16.32 1.98
CA ALA A 50 6.52 15.92 0.68
C ALA A 50 7.80 15.09 0.90
N CYS A 51 7.66 13.78 0.97
CA CYS A 51 8.76 12.84 0.96
C CYS A 51 8.61 12.00 -0.30
N GLU A 52 9.72 11.67 -0.96
CA GLU A 52 9.73 11.01 -2.28
C GLU A 52 8.88 9.73 -2.37
N ARG A 53 8.54 9.10 -1.24
CA ARG A 53 7.91 7.77 -1.18
C ARG A 53 6.80 7.63 -0.13
N THR A 54 6.23 8.73 0.36
CA THR A 54 5.19 8.63 1.40
C THR A 54 3.89 8.10 0.81
N VAL A 55 3.58 6.84 1.12
CA VAL A 55 2.28 6.23 0.87
C VAL A 55 1.29 6.71 1.92
N LEU A 56 0.09 7.11 1.50
CA LEU A 56 -1.01 7.41 2.40
C LEU A 56 -1.60 6.10 2.94
N ILE A 57 -1.78 6.00 4.25
CA ILE A 57 -2.44 4.88 4.91
C ILE A 57 -3.75 5.38 5.53
N THR A 58 -4.83 4.65 5.29
CA THR A 58 -6.18 4.93 5.82
C THR A 58 -6.76 3.72 6.55
N GLY A 59 -7.73 3.94 7.44
CA GLY A 59 -8.49 2.84 8.07
C GLY A 59 -7.86 2.16 9.29
N VAL A 60 -6.73 2.67 9.79
CA VAL A 60 -6.07 2.16 11.00
C VAL A 60 -6.94 2.46 12.23
N PRO A 61 -7.42 1.45 13.01
CA PRO A 61 -8.38 1.66 14.09
C PRO A 61 -7.76 2.28 15.34
N SER A 62 -6.56 1.86 15.71
CA SER A 62 -5.95 2.28 16.98
C SER A 62 -5.56 3.75 16.95
N LEU A 63 -5.49 4.34 18.14
CA LEU A 63 -5.00 5.69 18.34
C LEU A 63 -3.46 5.74 18.25
N PRO A 64 -2.89 6.84 17.75
CA PRO A 64 -1.45 7.01 17.70
C PRO A 64 -0.84 6.98 19.10
N PRO A 65 0.27 6.24 19.31
CA PRO A 65 1.01 6.32 20.57
C PRO A 65 1.71 7.67 20.67
N GLU A 66 2.46 7.92 21.75
CA GLU A 66 3.33 9.10 21.82
C GLU A 66 4.42 9.10 20.72
N PRO A 67 4.90 10.28 20.27
CA PRO A 67 6.04 10.34 19.35
C PRO A 67 7.25 9.55 19.85
N GLY A 68 7.93 8.87 18.92
CA GLY A 68 9.08 8.00 19.20
C GLY A 68 8.70 6.60 19.70
N LYS A 69 7.41 6.30 19.90
CA LYS A 69 6.95 4.97 20.31
C LYS A 69 6.48 4.13 19.11
N PRO A 70 6.72 2.80 19.14
CA PRO A 70 6.13 1.89 18.17
C PRO A 70 4.61 1.92 18.24
N TRP A 71 3.97 1.99 17.09
CA TRP A 71 2.52 1.91 16.98
C TRP A 71 2.11 0.45 16.88
N GLN A 72 1.60 -0.10 17.98
CA GLN A 72 1.25 -1.51 18.09
C GLN A 72 -0.14 -1.79 17.48
N ASP A 73 -0.21 -1.78 16.16
CA ASP A 73 -1.41 -2.10 15.39
C ASP A 73 -1.06 -3.00 14.21
N GLU A 74 -1.69 -4.17 14.14
CA GLU A 74 -1.42 -5.16 13.09
C GLU A 74 -1.81 -4.66 11.70
N SER A 75 -2.93 -3.92 11.59
CA SER A 75 -3.38 -3.35 10.32
C SER A 75 -2.39 -2.31 9.80
N LEU A 76 -1.84 -1.49 10.70
CA LEU A 76 -0.80 -0.52 10.37
C LEU A 76 0.50 -1.22 9.95
N ARG A 77 0.96 -2.23 10.69
CA ARG A 77 2.17 -2.98 10.30
C ARG A 77 2.03 -3.62 8.94
N ALA A 78 0.86 -4.18 8.64
CA ALA A 78 0.58 -4.76 7.34
C ALA A 78 0.56 -3.70 6.23
N ALA A 79 -0.01 -2.52 6.48
CA ALA A 79 0.00 -1.40 5.54
C ALA A 79 1.41 -0.81 5.33
N VAL A 80 2.22 -0.69 6.37
CA VAL A 80 3.62 -0.25 6.29
C VAL A 80 4.46 -1.26 5.49
N ALA A 81 4.27 -2.57 5.72
CA ALA A 81 4.94 -3.59 4.91
C ALA A 81 4.56 -3.51 3.43
N MET A 82 3.30 -3.17 3.12
CA MET A 82 2.87 -2.91 1.74
C MET A 82 3.51 -1.64 1.17
N ALA A 83 3.61 -0.57 1.96
CA ALA A 83 4.30 0.65 1.58
C ALA A 83 5.78 0.42 1.25
N ASP A 84 6.46 -0.45 2.00
CA ASP A 84 7.83 -0.87 1.74
C ASP A 84 7.97 -1.77 0.49
N PHE A 85 6.96 -2.61 0.25
CA PHE A 85 6.91 -3.49 -0.92
C PHE A 85 6.71 -2.75 -2.25
N ILE A 86 5.89 -1.70 -2.27
CA ILE A 86 5.50 -0.99 -3.50
C ILE A 86 6.72 -0.54 -4.34
N PRO A 87 7.74 0.14 -3.78
CA PRO A 87 8.93 0.54 -4.54
C PRO A 87 9.72 -0.62 -5.15
N GLY A 88 9.67 -1.81 -4.54
CA GLY A 88 10.29 -3.02 -5.09
C GLY A 88 9.50 -3.66 -6.23
N SER A 89 8.21 -3.34 -6.35
CA SER A 89 7.34 -3.84 -7.40
C SER A 89 7.25 -2.84 -8.56
N THR A 90 7.87 -3.17 -9.70
CA THR A 90 7.77 -2.37 -10.94
C THR A 90 6.32 -2.15 -11.35
N LEU A 91 5.45 -3.14 -11.14
CA LEU A 91 4.04 -3.08 -11.52
C LEU A 91 3.26 -2.07 -10.68
N LEU A 92 3.38 -2.14 -9.34
CA LEU A 92 2.68 -1.24 -8.42
C LEU A 92 3.25 0.17 -8.48
N THR A 93 4.57 0.30 -8.65
CA THR A 93 5.23 1.59 -8.89
C THR A 93 4.73 2.24 -10.16
N ARG A 94 4.62 1.50 -11.28
CA ARG A 94 4.10 2.02 -12.54
C ARG A 94 2.65 2.49 -12.44
N LEU A 95 1.81 1.76 -11.70
CA LEU A 95 0.43 2.18 -11.43
C LEU A 95 0.33 3.42 -10.53
N GLY A 96 1.43 3.82 -9.88
CA GLY A 96 1.48 4.95 -8.98
C GLY A 96 0.53 4.76 -7.82
N VAL A 97 0.65 3.65 -7.09
CA VAL A 97 -0.13 3.43 -5.85
C VAL A 97 0.14 4.57 -4.88
N LYS A 98 -0.91 5.29 -4.49
CA LYS A 98 -0.84 6.47 -3.60
C LYS A 98 -1.40 6.20 -2.21
N GLU A 99 -2.32 5.25 -2.09
CA GLU A 99 -3.03 4.96 -0.85
C GLU A 99 -3.13 3.46 -0.60
N VAL A 100 -2.97 3.07 0.67
CA VAL A 100 -3.22 1.75 1.22
C VAL A 100 -4.33 1.88 2.28
N ASP A 101 -5.48 1.30 1.99
CA ASP A 101 -6.64 1.29 2.89
C ASP A 101 -6.72 -0.06 3.61
N VAL A 102 -6.76 -0.01 4.94
CA VAL A 102 -6.91 -1.16 5.84
C VAL A 102 -8.16 -1.07 6.73
N THR A 103 -9.15 -0.27 6.34
CA THR A 103 -10.42 -0.10 7.09
C THR A 103 -11.11 -1.43 7.38
N ASN A 104 -11.03 -2.39 6.45
CA ASN A 104 -11.63 -3.71 6.58
C ASN A 104 -10.63 -4.80 7.04
N PHE A 105 -9.47 -4.41 7.57
CA PHE A 105 -8.49 -5.39 8.09
C PHE A 105 -9.13 -6.32 9.12
N GLY A 106 -8.86 -7.63 9.01
CA GLY A 106 -9.50 -8.65 9.83
C GLY A 106 -11.01 -8.85 9.56
N GLY A 107 -11.53 -8.32 8.45
CA GLY A 107 -12.95 -8.40 8.10
C GLY A 107 -13.86 -7.53 8.94
N ARG A 108 -13.33 -6.46 9.57
CA ARG A 108 -14.05 -5.59 10.52
C ARG A 108 -15.36 -4.99 9.97
N MET A 109 -15.38 -4.65 8.69
CA MET A 109 -16.57 -4.09 8.03
C MET A 109 -17.39 -5.18 7.34
N ASP A 110 -16.73 -6.07 6.60
CA ASP A 110 -17.34 -7.21 5.92
C ASP A 110 -16.27 -8.28 5.66
N PRO A 111 -16.39 -9.48 6.25
CA PRO A 111 -15.40 -10.56 6.07
C PRO A 111 -15.34 -11.10 4.64
N ARG A 112 -16.30 -10.76 3.77
CA ARG A 112 -16.31 -11.14 2.34
C ARG A 112 -15.56 -10.14 1.47
N LYS A 113 -15.26 -8.95 1.98
CA LYS A 113 -14.53 -7.90 1.26
C LYS A 113 -13.04 -7.98 1.57
N SER A 114 -12.26 -7.37 0.69
CA SER A 114 -10.81 -7.22 0.83
C SER A 114 -10.43 -6.61 2.17
N GLU A 115 -9.44 -7.20 2.87
CA GLU A 115 -8.88 -6.63 4.10
C GLU A 115 -7.98 -5.42 3.83
N MET A 116 -7.27 -5.45 2.70
CA MET A 116 -6.42 -4.37 2.20
C MET A 116 -6.82 -3.97 0.78
N SER A 117 -6.87 -2.68 0.50
CA SER A 117 -7.06 -2.15 -0.86
C SER A 117 -5.98 -1.11 -1.19
N LEU A 118 -5.59 -1.05 -2.47
CA LEU A 118 -4.62 -0.08 -2.97
C LEU A 118 -5.30 0.86 -3.96
N THR A 119 -5.13 2.17 -3.79
CA THR A 119 -5.66 3.15 -4.75
C THR A 119 -4.52 3.63 -5.66
N THR A 120 -4.71 3.47 -6.97
CA THR A 120 -3.73 3.89 -7.98
C THR A 120 -3.86 5.36 -8.33
N SER A 121 -2.86 5.90 -9.01
CA SER A 121 -2.85 7.28 -9.48
C SER A 121 -3.99 7.60 -10.47
N GLY A 122 -4.45 6.58 -11.21
CA GLY A 122 -5.62 6.65 -12.10
C GLY A 122 -6.97 6.48 -11.39
N GLY A 123 -6.99 6.37 -10.06
CA GLY A 123 -8.21 6.27 -9.25
C GLY A 123 -8.84 4.88 -9.16
N CYS A 124 -8.23 3.86 -9.80
CA CYS A 124 -8.70 2.48 -9.69
C CYS A 124 -8.35 1.91 -8.30
N VAL A 125 -9.29 1.18 -7.71
CA VAL A 125 -9.07 0.46 -6.45
C VAL A 125 -8.70 -1.00 -6.73
N VAL A 126 -7.48 -1.37 -6.38
CA VAL A 126 -7.01 -2.76 -6.40
C VAL A 126 -7.35 -3.41 -5.07
N ALA A 127 -8.36 -4.26 -5.05
CA ALA A 127 -8.71 -5.07 -3.89
C ALA A 127 -7.68 -6.21 -3.76
N TRP A 128 -6.72 -6.03 -2.85
CA TRP A 128 -5.53 -6.86 -2.68
C TRP A 128 -5.79 -8.16 -1.89
N GLY A 129 -6.84 -8.17 -1.08
CA GLY A 129 -7.24 -9.25 -0.20
C GLY A 129 -6.53 -9.19 1.15
N ARG A 130 -6.26 -10.37 1.72
CA ARG A 130 -5.49 -10.52 2.95
C ARG A 130 -4.02 -10.21 2.73
N THR A 131 -3.36 -9.76 3.78
CA THR A 131 -1.91 -9.57 3.77
C THR A 131 -1.22 -10.87 4.16
N SER A 132 0.08 -11.02 3.85
CA SER A 132 0.85 -12.20 4.26
C SER A 132 0.88 -12.40 5.78
N GLN A 133 0.69 -11.34 6.57
CA GLN A 133 0.61 -11.41 8.04
C GLN A 133 -0.69 -12.04 8.53
N THR A 134 -1.76 -11.98 7.73
CA THR A 134 -3.08 -12.56 8.05
C THR A 134 -3.46 -13.74 7.16
N SER A 135 -2.52 -14.24 6.34
CA SER A 135 -2.81 -15.27 5.36
C SER A 135 -3.21 -16.58 6.02
N LYS A 136 -4.35 -17.14 5.59
CA LYS A 136 -4.80 -18.49 5.94
C LYS A 136 -4.51 -19.45 4.80
N PHE A 137 -4.57 -20.75 5.09
CA PHE A 137 -4.47 -21.79 4.07
C PHE A 137 -5.48 -21.54 2.95
N GLY A 138 -4.99 -21.42 1.71
CA GLY A 138 -5.81 -21.13 0.52
C GLY A 138 -5.76 -19.68 0.02
N ASP A 139 -5.11 -18.76 0.73
CA ASP A 139 -4.86 -17.41 0.21
C ASP A 139 -3.78 -17.41 -0.89
N LEU A 140 -3.95 -16.53 -1.89
CA LEU A 140 -2.96 -16.36 -2.95
C LEU A 140 -1.69 -15.66 -2.43
N SER A 141 -0.54 -16.11 -2.92
CA SER A 141 0.75 -15.44 -2.73
C SER A 141 0.77 -14.04 -3.35
N THR A 142 1.72 -13.22 -2.92
CA THR A 142 1.97 -11.90 -3.53
C THR A 142 2.25 -12.03 -5.02
N GLU A 143 3.02 -13.03 -5.41
CA GLU A 143 3.39 -13.31 -6.80
C GLU A 143 2.17 -13.70 -7.65
N GLU A 144 1.29 -14.56 -7.13
CA GLU A 144 0.03 -14.93 -7.81
C GLU A 144 -0.90 -13.72 -7.97
N LYS A 145 -0.98 -12.83 -6.96
CA LYS A 145 -1.76 -11.58 -7.07
C LYS A 145 -1.18 -10.63 -8.12
N LEU A 146 0.15 -10.52 -8.18
CA LEU A 146 0.81 -9.73 -9.21
C LEU A 146 0.59 -10.33 -10.60
N GLU A 147 0.55 -11.66 -10.72
CA GLU A 147 0.24 -12.31 -11.99
C GLU A 147 -1.19 -12.02 -12.43
N ASN A 148 -2.17 -12.18 -11.53
CA ASN A 148 -3.55 -11.78 -11.79
C ASN A 148 -3.64 -10.32 -12.25
N LEU A 149 -2.85 -9.43 -11.65
CA LEU A 149 -2.80 -8.02 -12.05
C LEU A 149 -2.18 -7.82 -13.44
N ARG A 150 -1.13 -8.56 -13.81
CA ARG A 150 -0.55 -8.52 -15.17
C ARG A 150 -1.58 -8.92 -16.21
N GLU A 151 -2.35 -9.96 -15.96
CA GLU A 151 -3.36 -10.40 -16.91
C GLU A 151 -4.50 -9.39 -17.06
N VAL A 152 -4.90 -8.70 -15.98
CA VAL A 152 -5.87 -7.60 -16.07
C VAL A 152 -5.30 -6.46 -16.91
N LEU A 153 -4.03 -6.10 -16.70
CA LEU A 153 -3.35 -5.02 -17.42
C LEU A 153 -3.14 -5.31 -18.91
N ALA A 154 -3.12 -6.60 -19.30
CA ALA A 154 -3.10 -6.98 -20.71
C ALA A 154 -4.42 -6.61 -21.45
N VAL A 155 -5.53 -6.51 -20.72
CA VAL A 155 -6.85 -6.13 -21.26
C VAL A 155 -7.18 -4.66 -20.98
N TYR A 156 -6.81 -4.18 -19.80
CA TYR A 156 -7.04 -2.82 -19.32
C TYR A 156 -5.70 -2.16 -18.97
N PRO A 157 -4.95 -1.64 -19.96
CA PRO A 157 -3.70 -0.92 -19.71
C PRO A 157 -3.89 0.18 -18.66
N ASP A 158 -2.99 0.23 -17.69
CA ASP A 158 -3.01 1.14 -16.53
C ASP A 158 -4.31 1.13 -15.71
N LEU A 159 -5.10 0.04 -15.82
CA LEU A 159 -6.44 -0.11 -15.23
C LEU A 159 -7.45 0.94 -15.73
N ASN A 160 -7.21 1.51 -16.91
CA ASN A 160 -8.09 2.52 -17.48
C ASN A 160 -9.50 1.98 -17.68
N GLY A 161 -10.49 2.76 -17.23
CA GLY A 161 -11.90 2.39 -17.30
C GLY A 161 -12.38 1.44 -16.20
N LEU A 162 -11.51 1.05 -15.27
CA LEU A 162 -11.88 0.25 -14.11
C LEU A 162 -12.01 1.12 -12.86
N LYS A 163 -13.13 0.99 -12.17
CA LYS A 163 -13.32 1.53 -10.82
C LYS A 163 -12.63 0.64 -9.79
N ARG A 164 -12.71 -0.69 -9.97
CA ARG A 164 -12.13 -1.68 -9.06
C ARG A 164 -11.67 -2.92 -9.79
N VAL A 165 -10.60 -3.53 -9.29
CA VAL A 165 -10.15 -4.87 -9.67
C VAL A 165 -9.92 -5.71 -8.43
N THR A 166 -10.35 -6.97 -8.45
CA THR A 166 -10.17 -7.93 -7.35
C THR A 166 -9.17 -9.01 -7.73
N LEU A 167 -8.12 -9.16 -6.93
CA LEU A 167 -6.97 -10.02 -7.26
C LEU A 167 -6.83 -11.29 -6.40
N TYR A 168 -7.64 -11.44 -5.34
CA TYR A 168 -7.42 -12.48 -4.31
C TYR A 168 -8.28 -13.74 -4.47
N PHE A 169 -8.96 -13.93 -5.61
CA PHE A 169 -9.66 -15.16 -5.93
C PHE A 169 -8.82 -16.01 -6.90
N ARG A 170 -8.67 -17.31 -6.60
CA ARG A 170 -7.92 -18.24 -7.45
C ARG A 170 -8.66 -18.44 -8.78
N GLY A 171 -7.99 -18.16 -9.90
CA GLY A 171 -8.52 -18.39 -11.26
C GLY A 171 -9.73 -17.52 -11.63
N SER A 172 -10.08 -16.53 -10.80
CA SER A 172 -11.21 -15.62 -11.04
C SER A 172 -10.77 -14.22 -10.69
N ARG A 173 -10.83 -13.30 -11.67
CA ARG A 173 -10.60 -11.88 -11.46
C ARG A 173 -11.90 -11.14 -11.70
N ALA A 174 -12.33 -10.35 -10.72
CA ALA A 174 -13.52 -9.52 -10.87
C ALA A 174 -13.07 -8.09 -11.17
N VAL A 175 -13.48 -7.59 -12.33
CA VAL A 175 -13.31 -6.19 -12.73
C VAL A 175 -14.66 -5.49 -12.61
N GLU A 176 -14.66 -4.30 -12.00
CA GLU A 176 -15.82 -3.41 -11.94
C GLU A 176 -15.48 -2.20 -12.83
N PRO A 177 -16.11 -2.06 -14.01
CA PRO A 177 -15.92 -0.91 -14.88
C PRO A 177 -16.46 0.38 -14.23
N VAL A 178 -16.01 1.54 -14.72
CA VAL A 178 -16.70 2.81 -14.44
C VAL A 178 -18.06 2.84 -15.15
N ASP A 179 -19.06 3.52 -14.57
CA ASP A 179 -20.46 3.46 -15.04
C ASP A 179 -20.67 3.86 -16.52
N ASN A 180 -19.73 4.60 -17.12
CA ASN A 180 -19.76 5.05 -18.51
C ASN A 180 -18.76 4.33 -19.44
N TYR A 181 -18.20 3.20 -19.03
CA TYR A 181 -17.20 2.48 -19.83
C TYR A 181 -17.85 1.71 -20.98
N VAL A 182 -17.69 2.21 -22.21
CA VAL A 182 -18.00 1.43 -23.42
C VAL A 182 -16.82 0.51 -23.68
N HIS A 183 -16.97 -0.78 -23.39
CA HIS A 183 -15.97 -1.79 -23.71
C HIS A 183 -15.76 -1.82 -25.22
N THR A 184 -14.67 -1.22 -25.70
CA THR A 184 -14.17 -1.54 -27.03
C THR A 184 -13.50 -2.91 -26.87
N PRO A 185 -13.98 -3.99 -27.51
CA PRO A 185 -13.37 -5.30 -27.32
C PRO A 185 -11.90 -5.23 -27.76
N ALA A 186 -11.01 -5.77 -26.94
CA ALA A 186 -9.63 -5.97 -27.34
C ALA A 186 -9.60 -6.83 -28.62
N PRO A 187 -8.69 -6.57 -29.57
CA PRO A 187 -8.57 -7.37 -30.77
C PRO A 187 -8.36 -8.84 -30.37
N VAL A 188 -9.20 -9.72 -30.92
CA VAL A 188 -9.14 -11.17 -30.68
C VAL A 188 -7.74 -11.65 -31.11
N PRO A 189 -6.96 -12.30 -30.23
CA PRO A 189 -5.67 -12.83 -30.62
C PRO A 189 -5.88 -13.86 -31.75
N PRO A 190 -5.02 -13.87 -32.79
CA PRO A 190 -5.18 -14.79 -33.91
C PRO A 190 -5.16 -16.23 -33.41
N ARG A 191 -6.16 -17.02 -33.80
CA ARG A 191 -6.23 -18.43 -33.46
C ARG A 191 -4.94 -19.14 -33.92
N PRO A 192 -4.35 -20.02 -33.09
CA PRO A 192 -3.18 -20.79 -33.51
C PRO A 192 -3.57 -21.60 -34.76
N ARG A 193 -2.79 -21.44 -35.83
CA ARG A 193 -2.93 -22.28 -37.02
C ARG A 193 -2.52 -23.69 -36.63
N VAL A 194 -3.51 -24.59 -36.55
CA VAL A 194 -3.27 -26.03 -36.50
C VAL A 194 -2.62 -26.40 -37.84
N ARG A 195 -1.40 -26.94 -37.78
CA ARG A 195 -0.75 -27.60 -38.91
C ARG A 195 -1.08 -29.08 -38.87
#